data_AF-A0A8B9DLN7-F1
#
_entry.id   AF-A0A8B9DLN7-F1
#
_cell.length_a   1.000
_cell.length_b   1.000
_cell.length_c   1.000
_cell.angle_alpha   90.00
_cell.angle_beta   90.00
_cell.angle_gamma   90.00
#
_symmetry.space_group_name_H-M   'P 1'
#
loop_
_entity.id
_entity.type
_entity.pdbx_description
1 polymer ?
#
loop_
_entity_poly.entity_id
_entity_poly.type
_entity_poly.pdbx_seq_one_letter_code
_entity_poly.pdbx_strand_id
1 'polypeptide(L)'
;MKKVLRCGQRELHLGICCQCPPPRCGYGFGAASVGFGYRGAGFGYKVSGVSRPRSITPITINEQLLQPLKLEFDPNMQTVKYQEKEQIKTLNNKFASFIDKVRLLEQQNEVLETKWSFLQGQKQCRNIIMPMLEAYIGNSRKQLEALGRNRVLLETDLKAAQEALETNKKMYEDECSQRICAEKEFIALKKDADCFFLNKAELEAKVESLKEEVDFLRMLYEEETHQLQTQISDTQVVVQMDNSRDLNLDSIIADVKAQYEDTACRSRAEAEAWYKSKFEELRVTAGRNADSLRETKKEITELTRIIQKMNGEVRSAKDQRCKLETAVANAKQCGETSIKDAKCKLSELEIALQQTKADLARHLREYQELMNVKLALDIEITTYRKLLEGEESRGGKKKKQCFALPFAAVCHSQGGLAYSPEPSFAGTQVSAKRSSCRNGSVSRSAGVCGAAVGCGEAVRSGSTRSSHVKLMSMTKSARSNM
;
A
#
# COMPACT_ATOMS: atom_id res chain seq x y z
N MET A 1 -12.34 26.60 -36.80
CA MET A 1 -10.92 27.02 -36.76
C MET A 1 -10.25 26.43 -35.53
N LYS A 2 -9.12 25.73 -35.77
CA LYS A 2 -7.94 25.46 -34.92
C LYS A 2 -8.09 24.99 -33.47
N LYS A 3 -7.78 23.70 -33.28
CA LYS A 3 -7.03 23.11 -32.15
C LYS A 3 -5.71 23.87 -31.92
N VAL A 4 -5.24 23.97 -30.67
CA VAL A 4 -3.79 23.93 -30.36
C VAL A 4 -3.55 23.15 -29.05
N LEU A 5 -2.72 22.12 -29.17
CA LEU A 5 -2.04 21.34 -28.14
C LEU A 5 -0.68 21.97 -27.79
N ARG A 6 -0.13 21.57 -26.63
CA ARG A 6 1.29 21.51 -26.16
C ARG A 6 1.57 22.43 -24.98
N CYS A 7 2.55 22.22 -24.11
CA CYS A 7 3.43 21.12 -23.66
C CYS A 7 4.47 21.87 -22.79
N GLY A 8 4.89 21.32 -21.65
CA GLY A 8 5.86 21.98 -20.76
C GLY A 8 7.32 21.94 -21.24
N GLN A 9 8.13 22.79 -20.60
CA GLN A 9 9.60 22.74 -20.42
C GLN A 9 9.95 23.83 -19.38
N ARG A 10 10.45 23.49 -18.18
CA ARG A 10 11.87 23.45 -17.76
C ARG A 10 12.70 24.66 -18.19
N GLU A 11 13.18 25.43 -17.21
CA GLU A 11 14.54 25.97 -17.25
C GLU A 11 15.21 25.90 -15.87
N LEU A 12 16.47 25.46 -15.94
CA LEU A 12 17.49 25.43 -14.90
C LEU A 12 18.29 26.74 -15.00
N HIS A 13 18.76 27.29 -13.89
CA HIS A 13 20.01 28.05 -13.88
C HIS A 13 20.86 27.74 -12.64
N LEU A 14 22.14 27.54 -12.93
CA LEU A 14 23.26 27.14 -12.07
C LEU A 14 23.91 28.31 -11.29
N GLY A 15 24.68 27.94 -10.25
CA GLY A 15 25.81 28.67 -9.67
C GLY A 15 25.92 28.38 -8.17
N ILE A 16 26.75 27.47 -7.64
CA ILE A 16 28.23 27.29 -7.59
C ILE A 16 28.99 28.27 -6.67
N CYS A 17 29.81 27.67 -5.80
CA CYS A 17 30.87 28.14 -4.89
C CYS A 17 30.45 28.70 -3.52
N CYS A 18 30.68 27.99 -2.40
CA CYS A 18 31.94 27.54 -1.76
C CYS A 18 32.60 28.63 -0.90
N GLN A 19 32.45 28.53 0.42
CA GLN A 19 33.54 28.72 1.39
C GLN A 19 33.18 28.13 2.77
N CYS A 20 34.12 27.30 3.24
CA CYS A 20 34.31 26.67 4.55
C CYS A 20 35.23 27.57 5.42
N PRO A 21 35.71 27.23 6.66
CA PRO A 21 35.38 26.17 7.65
C PRO A 21 35.40 26.70 9.14
N PRO A 22 35.87 25.96 10.19
CA PRO A 22 35.13 25.08 11.14
C PRO A 22 35.39 25.52 12.63
N PRO A 23 35.31 24.74 13.77
CA PRO A 23 35.61 23.32 14.08
C PRO A 23 34.54 22.64 15.02
N ARG A 24 34.58 21.39 15.57
CA ARG A 24 35.55 20.28 15.73
C ARG A 24 34.79 18.99 16.15
N CYS A 25 35.31 17.83 15.73
CA CYS A 25 35.02 16.44 16.17
C CYS A 25 35.21 16.20 17.69
N GLY A 26 34.75 15.11 18.33
CA GLY A 26 34.21 13.85 17.84
C GLY A 26 33.90 12.84 18.98
N TYR A 27 33.24 11.73 18.62
CA TYR A 27 32.94 10.54 19.44
C TYR A 27 34.19 9.68 19.68
N GLY A 28 34.21 8.93 20.80
CA GLY A 28 35.22 7.91 21.09
C GLY A 28 34.81 6.49 20.70
N PHE A 29 35.78 5.56 20.62
CA PHE A 29 35.66 4.15 21.04
C PHE A 29 37.03 3.43 21.06
N GLY A 30 37.23 2.64 22.12
CA GLY A 30 38.01 1.40 22.34
C GLY A 30 39.21 0.92 21.49
N ALA A 31 40.33 0.69 22.20
CA ALA A 31 41.17 -0.52 22.30
C ALA A 31 41.80 -1.21 21.05
N ALA A 32 43.15 -1.33 21.02
CA ALA A 32 43.91 -2.59 21.23
C ALA A 32 45.44 -2.46 20.93
N SER A 33 46.24 -3.02 21.85
CA SER A 33 47.53 -3.76 21.71
C SER A 33 48.79 -3.22 21.00
N VAL A 34 49.88 -3.20 21.81
CA VAL A 34 51.27 -3.71 21.60
C VAL A 34 52.27 -2.92 20.73
N GLY A 35 53.43 -2.60 21.33
CA GLY A 35 54.74 -2.67 20.65
C GLY A 35 55.74 -1.51 20.84
N PHE A 36 56.71 -1.71 21.74
CA PHE A 36 58.13 -1.27 21.76
C PHE A 36 58.59 0.17 21.40
N GLY A 37 59.48 0.74 22.25
CA GLY A 37 60.62 1.55 21.76
C GLY A 37 61.09 2.77 22.57
N TYR A 38 62.01 2.57 23.52
CA TYR A 38 63.10 3.43 24.04
C TYR A 38 63.23 4.94 23.70
N ARG A 39 63.34 5.79 24.75
CA ARG A 39 64.48 6.70 25.15
C ARG A 39 63.95 7.73 26.18
N GLY A 40 64.45 7.77 27.42
CA GLY A 40 65.60 8.60 27.88
C GLY A 40 65.18 10.08 28.03
N ALA A 41 65.19 10.75 29.18
CA ALA A 41 66.23 10.82 30.21
C ALA A 41 65.65 11.23 31.58
N GLY A 42 66.19 10.64 32.65
CA GLY A 42 66.00 11.08 34.04
C GLY A 42 67.20 11.90 34.52
N PHE A 43 66.96 12.87 35.38
CA PHE A 43 67.99 13.59 36.13
C PHE A 43 68.08 12.97 37.53
N GLY A 44 69.22 12.36 37.81
CA GLY A 44 69.50 11.60 39.02
C GLY A 44 70.25 12.40 40.09
N TYR A 45 69.97 12.03 41.34
CA TYR A 45 70.75 12.33 42.53
C TYR A 45 72.12 11.63 42.47
N LYS A 46 73.17 12.27 42.97
CA LYS A 46 74.42 11.59 43.37
C LYS A 46 74.90 12.10 44.72
N VAL A 47 74.92 11.19 45.68
CA VAL A 47 75.72 11.22 46.91
C VAL A 47 76.80 10.14 46.76
N SER A 48 78.05 10.51 47.00
CA SER A 48 79.12 9.73 47.65
C SER A 48 80.50 10.09 47.09
N GLY A 49 81.49 10.26 47.98
CA GLY A 49 82.90 10.22 47.57
C GLY A 49 83.87 11.01 48.45
N VAL A 50 84.23 10.42 49.58
CA VAL A 50 85.27 10.83 50.56
C VAL A 50 86.65 11.07 49.92
N SER A 51 87.38 12.10 50.37
CA SER A 51 88.86 12.05 50.51
C SER A 51 89.47 13.23 51.30
N ARG A 52 89.93 12.86 52.49
CA ARG A 52 91.16 13.23 53.23
C ARG A 52 91.41 14.65 53.79
N PRO A 53 91.94 14.73 55.03
CA PRO A 53 92.18 15.97 55.77
C PRO A 53 93.52 16.60 55.39
N ARG A 54 93.60 17.93 55.39
CA ARG A 54 94.89 18.65 55.35
C ARG A 54 95.07 19.54 56.56
N SER A 55 96.24 19.35 57.13
CA SER A 55 96.87 19.88 58.32
C SER A 55 97.06 21.39 58.32
N ILE A 56 96.90 21.94 59.52
CA ILE A 56 97.26 23.28 59.98
C ILE A 56 98.74 23.56 59.72
N THR A 57 99.05 24.69 59.09
CA THR A 57 100.40 25.27 58.95
C THR A 57 100.60 26.41 59.96
N PRO A 58 101.74 26.51 60.67
CA PRO A 58 101.97 27.54 61.68
C PRO A 58 102.49 28.87 61.09
N ILE A 59 101.91 29.96 61.60
CA ILE A 59 102.45 31.30 61.95
C ILE A 59 103.56 31.92 61.09
N THR A 60 103.30 33.13 60.59
CA THR A 60 104.27 34.23 60.68
C THR A 60 103.50 35.51 61.05
N ILE A 61 103.60 35.93 62.31
CA ILE A 61 103.10 37.22 62.81
C ILE A 61 104.16 38.26 62.46
N ASN A 62 103.76 39.34 61.79
CA ASN A 62 104.62 40.47 61.53
C ASN A 62 104.50 41.44 62.73
N GLU A 63 105.46 41.41 63.66
CA GLU A 63 105.46 42.15 64.93
C GLU A 63 105.60 43.69 64.80
N GLN A 64 105.51 44.26 63.59
CA GLN A 64 105.59 45.72 63.36
C GLN A 64 104.26 46.38 62.98
N LEU A 65 103.12 45.67 63.04
CA LEU A 65 101.78 46.23 62.76
C LEU A 65 100.82 46.20 63.97
N LEU A 66 101.33 45.90 65.16
CA LEU A 66 100.62 45.99 66.45
C LEU A 66 100.91 47.32 67.16
N GLN A 67 100.67 48.44 66.47
CA GLN A 67 100.38 49.71 67.15
C GLN A 67 98.87 49.78 67.41
N PRO A 68 98.42 49.94 68.67
CA PRO A 68 97.03 50.24 68.96
C PRO A 68 96.69 51.61 68.36
N LEU A 69 96.06 51.64 67.19
CA LEU A 69 95.36 52.82 66.72
C LEU A 69 94.19 53.04 67.67
N LYS A 70 94.38 53.94 68.64
CA LYS A 70 93.30 54.59 69.38
C LYS A 70 92.45 55.38 68.39
N LEU A 71 91.54 54.68 67.72
CA LEU A 71 90.38 55.30 67.12
C LEU A 71 89.37 55.44 68.25
N GLU A 72 89.21 56.67 68.72
CA GLU A 72 88.08 57.08 69.53
C GLU A 72 86.82 56.68 68.75
N PHE A 73 86.25 55.52 69.08
CA PHE A 73 84.95 55.13 68.59
C PHE A 73 83.95 56.08 69.21
N ASP A 74 83.48 56.99 68.37
CA ASP A 74 82.42 57.94 68.68
C ASP A 74 81.28 57.22 69.44
N PRO A 75 80.97 57.57 70.70
CA PRO A 75 79.95 56.90 71.52
C PRO A 75 78.55 56.95 70.88
N ASN A 76 78.35 57.81 69.88
CA ASN A 76 77.16 57.85 69.03
C ASN A 76 77.09 56.66 68.04
N MET A 77 78.19 56.05 67.61
CA MET A 77 78.15 54.97 66.60
C MET A 77 77.82 53.59 67.21
N GLN A 78 78.20 53.32 68.47
CA GLN A 78 77.83 52.08 69.18
C GLN A 78 76.36 52.08 69.63
N THR A 79 75.86 53.24 70.07
CA THR A 79 74.44 53.41 70.42
C THR A 79 73.55 53.24 69.19
N VAL A 80 73.93 53.79 68.03
CA VAL A 80 73.23 53.57 66.75
C VAL A 80 73.27 52.09 66.33
N LYS A 81 74.42 51.40 66.38
CA LYS A 81 74.49 49.96 66.05
C LYS A 81 73.70 49.08 67.02
N TYR A 82 73.62 49.44 68.30
CA TYR A 82 72.79 48.73 69.28
C TYR A 82 71.30 48.98 69.02
N GLN A 83 70.91 50.22 68.71
CA GLN A 83 69.55 50.57 68.31
C GLN A 83 69.14 49.89 67.00
N GLU A 84 70.00 49.83 65.98
CA GLU A 84 69.79 49.07 64.74
C GLU A 84 69.63 47.57 65.04
N LYS A 85 70.47 47.00 65.92
CA LYS A 85 70.36 45.60 66.30
C LYS A 85 69.04 45.29 67.03
N GLU A 86 68.56 46.18 67.90
CA GLU A 86 67.26 46.05 68.57
C GLU A 86 66.08 46.27 67.61
N GLN A 87 66.21 47.20 66.65
CA GLN A 87 65.23 47.36 65.57
C GLN A 87 65.17 46.11 64.68
N ILE A 88 66.31 45.53 64.31
CA ILE A 88 66.40 44.29 63.53
C ILE A 88 65.84 43.11 64.32
N LYS A 89 66.09 43.01 65.63
CA LYS A 89 65.45 41.99 66.48
C LYS A 89 63.94 42.16 66.54
N THR A 90 63.45 43.40 66.69
CA THR A 90 62.02 43.69 66.73
C THR A 90 61.36 43.39 65.39
N LEU A 91 62.02 43.70 64.28
CA LEU A 91 61.61 43.31 62.93
C LEU A 91 61.63 41.80 62.74
N ASN A 92 62.66 41.10 63.18
CA ASN A 92 62.76 39.65 63.09
C ASN A 92 61.70 38.94 63.95
N ASN A 93 61.38 39.45 65.14
CA ASN A 93 60.29 38.94 65.96
C ASN A 93 58.93 39.15 65.27
N LYS A 94 58.74 40.30 64.60
CA LYS A 94 57.57 40.54 63.75
C LYS A 94 57.55 39.57 62.56
N PHE A 95 58.66 39.33 61.87
CA PHE A 95 58.75 38.35 60.78
C PHE A 95 58.46 36.93 61.26
N ALA A 96 58.98 36.50 62.40
CA ALA A 96 58.66 35.21 63.00
C ALA A 96 57.16 35.09 63.29
N SER A 97 56.54 36.13 63.86
CA SER A 97 55.08 36.14 64.09
C SER A 97 54.25 36.10 62.80
N PHE A 98 54.75 36.72 61.72
CA PHE A 98 54.10 36.62 60.40
C PHE A 98 54.29 35.24 59.77
N ILE A 99 55.46 34.62 59.91
CA ILE A 99 55.72 33.25 59.44
C ILE A 99 54.82 32.25 60.17
N ASP A 100 54.66 32.37 61.49
CA ASP A 100 53.76 31.51 62.26
C ASP A 100 52.30 31.73 61.86
N LYS A 101 51.91 32.97 61.58
CA LYS A 101 50.55 33.29 61.08
C LYS A 101 50.31 32.72 59.68
N VAL A 102 51.29 32.79 58.79
CA VAL A 102 51.22 32.18 57.46
C VAL A 102 51.11 30.66 57.58
N ARG A 103 51.91 30.01 58.44
CA ARG A 103 51.81 28.56 58.68
C ARG A 103 50.46 28.14 59.25
N LEU A 104 49.92 28.91 60.20
CA LEU A 104 48.59 28.63 60.74
C LEU A 104 47.51 28.77 59.65
N LEU A 105 47.61 29.80 58.79
CA LEU A 105 46.70 30.00 57.67
C LEU A 105 46.86 28.91 56.59
N GLU A 106 48.08 28.47 56.30
CA GLU A 106 48.37 27.35 55.40
C GLU A 106 47.74 26.05 55.93
N GLN A 107 47.93 25.75 57.21
CA GLN A 107 47.34 24.59 57.85
C GLN A 107 45.80 24.68 57.87
N GLN A 108 45.24 25.86 58.12
CA GLN A 108 43.80 26.08 58.03
C GLN A 108 43.28 25.90 56.60
N ASN A 109 44.01 26.39 55.59
CA ASN A 109 43.66 26.20 54.19
C ASN A 109 43.73 24.72 53.80
N GLU A 110 44.74 23.97 54.25
CA GLU A 110 44.84 22.53 54.00
C GLU A 110 43.66 21.76 54.63
N VAL A 111 43.24 22.14 55.84
CA VAL A 111 42.04 21.58 56.48
C VAL A 111 40.77 21.98 55.73
N LEU A 112 40.68 23.18 55.17
CA LEU A 112 39.54 23.62 54.36
C LEU A 112 39.52 22.92 53.00
N GLU A 113 40.66 22.70 52.36
CA GLU A 113 40.79 21.97 51.11
C GLU A 113 40.42 20.50 51.26
N THR A 114 40.85 19.86 52.34
CA THR A 114 40.47 18.47 52.66
C THR A 114 38.97 18.36 52.96
N LYS A 115 38.40 19.29 53.74
CA LYS A 115 36.95 19.37 53.99
C LYS A 115 36.17 19.63 52.71
N TRP A 116 36.64 20.53 51.85
CA TRP A 116 36.03 20.83 50.56
C TRP A 116 36.05 19.60 49.64
N SER A 117 37.19 18.93 49.55
CA SER A 117 37.35 17.70 48.76
C SER A 117 36.44 16.58 49.27
N PHE A 118 36.33 16.42 50.59
CA PHE A 118 35.44 15.45 51.21
C PHE A 118 33.96 15.76 50.95
N LEU A 119 33.53 17.02 51.14
CA LEU A 119 32.16 17.45 50.85
C LEU A 119 31.82 17.38 49.36
N GLN A 120 32.79 17.62 48.47
CA GLN A 120 32.63 17.45 47.04
C GLN A 120 32.49 15.97 46.66
N GLY A 121 33.24 15.08 47.32
CA GLY A 121 33.06 13.63 47.23
C GLY A 121 31.70 13.15 47.78
N GLN A 122 31.18 13.80 48.84
CA GLN A 122 29.88 13.45 49.43
C GLN A 122 28.69 13.99 48.62
N LYS A 123 28.81 15.17 47.99
CA LYS A 123 27.82 15.67 47.01
C LYS A 123 27.70 14.78 45.77
N GLN A 124 28.65 13.87 45.56
CA GLN A 124 28.59 12.81 44.54
C GLN A 124 27.92 11.53 45.05
N CYS A 125 27.06 11.58 46.08
CA CYS A 125 25.97 10.62 46.20
C CYS A 125 25.19 10.67 44.88
N ARG A 126 25.55 9.78 43.94
CA ARG A 126 25.03 9.73 42.58
C ARG A 126 23.51 9.76 42.68
N ASN A 127 22.89 10.82 42.19
CA ASN A 127 21.44 10.93 42.06
C ASN A 127 20.98 9.88 41.03
N ILE A 128 20.90 8.60 41.41
CA ILE A 128 20.50 7.50 40.52
C ILE A 128 18.99 7.58 40.21
N ILE A 129 18.22 8.14 41.13
CA ILE A 129 16.78 8.31 41.03
C ILE A 129 16.41 9.29 39.90
N MET A 130 17.15 10.38 39.73
CA MET A 130 16.82 11.40 38.73
C MET A 130 16.90 10.86 37.28
N PRO A 131 17.99 10.17 36.84
CA PRO A 131 18.04 9.51 35.53
C PRO A 131 17.00 8.40 35.35
N MET A 132 16.65 7.67 36.41
CA MET A 132 15.58 6.66 36.34
C MET A 132 14.21 7.30 36.09
N LEU A 133 13.89 8.39 36.80
CA LEU A 133 12.67 9.15 36.58
C LEU A 133 12.66 9.82 35.20
N GLU A 134 13.78 10.39 34.75
CA GLU A 134 13.92 10.94 33.41
C GLU A 134 13.74 9.88 32.32
N ALA A 135 14.29 8.67 32.50
CA ALA A 135 14.09 7.56 31.58
C ALA A 135 12.62 7.09 31.56
N TYR A 136 11.96 7.02 32.72
CA TYR A 136 10.55 6.68 32.81
C TYR A 136 9.66 7.74 32.14
N ILE A 137 9.90 9.02 32.41
CA ILE A 137 9.20 10.15 31.76
C ILE A 137 9.45 10.11 30.25
N GLY A 138 10.69 9.86 29.82
CA GLY A 138 11.06 9.72 28.42
C GLY A 138 10.34 8.55 27.73
N ASN A 139 10.21 7.41 28.40
CA ASN A 139 9.47 6.26 27.90
C ASN A 139 7.96 6.57 27.79
N SER A 140 7.37 7.18 28.81
CA SER A 140 5.96 7.61 28.79
C SER A 140 5.67 8.63 27.69
N ARG A 141 6.60 9.58 27.44
CA ARG A 141 6.51 10.52 26.31
C ARG A 141 6.56 9.79 24.97
N LYS A 142 7.47 8.82 24.80
CA LYS A 142 7.54 8.00 23.58
C LYS A 142 6.25 7.20 23.34
N GLN A 143 5.66 6.64 24.39
CA GLN A 143 4.38 5.95 24.30
C GLN A 143 3.25 6.90 23.88
N LEU A 144 3.20 8.10 24.47
CA LEU A 144 2.22 9.14 24.10
C LEU A 144 2.37 9.57 22.64
N GLU A 145 3.60 9.76 22.15
CA GLU A 145 3.87 10.07 20.75
C GLU A 145 3.44 8.93 19.82
N ALA A 146 3.72 7.67 20.19
CA ALA A 146 3.30 6.51 19.41
C ALA A 146 1.78 6.40 19.33
N LEU A 147 1.08 6.59 20.46
CA LEU A 147 -0.38 6.65 20.50
C LEU A 147 -0.92 7.83 19.68
N GLY A 148 -0.27 9.00 19.73
CA GLY A 148 -0.62 10.16 18.92
C GLY A 148 -0.51 9.88 17.42
N ARG A 149 0.55 9.20 16.97
CA ARG A 149 0.71 8.76 15.56
C ARG A 149 -0.36 7.77 15.17
N ASN A 150 -0.65 6.78 16.01
CA ASN A 150 -1.73 5.81 15.76
C ASN A 150 -3.10 6.49 15.67
N ARG A 151 -3.37 7.48 16.53
CA ARG A 151 -4.62 8.26 16.47
C ARG A 151 -4.76 8.98 15.13
N VAL A 152 -3.72 9.67 14.67
CA VAL A 152 -3.75 10.36 13.36
C VAL A 152 -3.95 9.37 12.21
N LEU A 153 -3.31 8.20 12.26
CA LEU A 153 -3.52 7.15 11.24
C LEU A 153 -4.96 6.64 11.23
N LEU A 154 -5.53 6.36 12.41
CA LEU A 154 -6.93 5.94 12.54
C LEU A 154 -7.91 7.04 12.09
N GLU A 155 -7.62 8.31 12.38
CA GLU A 155 -8.40 9.45 11.88
C GLU A 155 -8.35 9.55 10.35
N THR A 156 -7.21 9.28 9.72
CA THR A 156 -7.10 9.25 8.25
C THR A 156 -7.83 8.06 7.64
N ASP A 157 -7.71 6.88 8.23
CA ASP A 157 -8.41 5.67 7.76
C ASP A 157 -9.93 5.83 7.91
N LEU A 158 -10.40 6.44 9.00
CA LEU A 158 -11.81 6.76 9.22
C LEU A 158 -12.33 7.72 8.15
N LYS A 159 -11.59 8.79 7.84
CA LYS A 159 -11.96 9.73 6.77
C LYS A 159 -12.00 9.05 5.41
N ALA A 160 -11.01 8.23 5.09
CA ALA A 160 -10.99 7.47 3.84
C ALA A 160 -12.18 6.49 3.74
N ALA A 161 -12.54 5.82 4.84
CA ALA A 161 -13.71 4.95 4.90
C ALA A 161 -15.03 5.73 4.75
N GLN A 162 -15.13 6.93 5.33
CA GLN A 162 -16.28 7.82 5.15
C GLN A 162 -16.42 8.30 3.70
N GLU A 163 -15.33 8.71 3.06
CA GLU A 163 -15.33 9.10 1.64
C GLU A 163 -15.75 7.93 0.74
N ALA A 164 -15.27 6.72 1.02
CA ALA A 164 -15.69 5.51 0.32
C ALA A 164 -17.19 5.20 0.53
N LEU A 165 -17.72 5.44 1.74
CA LEU A 165 -19.14 5.28 2.02
C LEU A 165 -19.99 6.29 1.25
N GLU A 166 -19.63 7.57 1.26
CA GLU A 166 -20.37 8.63 0.56
C GLU A 166 -20.32 8.45 -0.96
N THR A 167 -19.19 8.03 -1.52
CA THR A 167 -19.08 7.71 -2.95
C THR A 167 -19.95 6.50 -3.31
N ASN A 168 -19.94 5.44 -2.51
CA ASN A 168 -20.84 4.29 -2.72
C ASN A 168 -22.31 4.71 -2.63
N LYS A 169 -22.69 5.49 -1.61
CA LYS A 169 -24.05 5.99 -1.43
C LYS A 169 -24.52 6.78 -2.66
N LYS A 170 -23.68 7.68 -3.18
CA LYS A 170 -23.97 8.42 -4.42
C LYS A 170 -24.16 7.48 -5.62
N MET A 171 -23.28 6.49 -5.79
CA MET A 171 -23.42 5.50 -6.86
C MET A 171 -24.73 4.70 -6.75
N TYR A 172 -25.16 4.36 -5.53
CA TYR A 172 -26.45 3.71 -5.29
C TYR A 172 -27.64 4.61 -5.63
N GLU A 173 -27.59 5.89 -5.29
CA GLU A 173 -28.62 6.87 -5.63
C GLU A 173 -28.72 7.08 -7.16
N ASP A 174 -27.58 7.15 -7.84
CA ASP A 174 -27.50 7.25 -9.31
C ASP A 174 -28.08 6.00 -9.99
N GLU A 175 -27.70 4.80 -9.52
CA GLU A 175 -28.23 3.53 -10.03
C GLU A 175 -29.74 3.39 -9.79
N CYS A 176 -30.23 3.80 -8.63
CA CYS A 176 -31.66 3.83 -8.32
C CYS A 176 -32.42 4.76 -9.28
N SER A 177 -31.87 5.95 -9.52
CA SER A 177 -32.43 6.92 -10.46
C SER A 177 -32.46 6.37 -11.88
N GLN A 178 -31.38 5.72 -12.33
CA GLN A 178 -31.30 5.07 -13.64
C GLN A 178 -32.34 3.95 -13.80
N ARG A 179 -32.54 3.12 -12.76
CA ARG A 179 -33.58 2.08 -12.77
C ARG A 179 -34.97 2.67 -12.91
N ILE A 180 -35.28 3.74 -12.17
CA ILE A 180 -36.57 4.44 -12.29
C ILE A 180 -36.77 5.01 -13.70
N CYS A 181 -35.73 5.56 -14.33
CA CYS A 181 -35.80 6.03 -15.72
C CYS A 181 -36.06 4.89 -16.69
N ALA A 182 -35.31 3.79 -16.59
CA ALA A 182 -35.49 2.61 -17.43
C ALA A 182 -36.89 1.97 -17.25
N GLU A 183 -37.41 1.94 -16.03
CA GLU A 183 -38.76 1.45 -15.73
C GLU A 183 -39.84 2.34 -16.36
N LYS A 184 -39.67 3.67 -16.30
CA LYS A 184 -40.58 4.61 -16.98
C LYS A 184 -40.57 4.42 -18.50
N GLU A 185 -39.39 4.24 -19.09
CA GLU A 185 -39.24 3.94 -20.52
C GLU A 185 -39.89 2.60 -20.89
N PHE A 186 -39.69 1.56 -20.08
CA PHE A 186 -40.34 0.27 -20.26
C PHE A 186 -41.87 0.36 -20.22
N ILE A 187 -42.42 1.13 -19.27
CA ILE A 187 -43.87 1.36 -19.18
C ILE A 187 -44.38 2.11 -20.42
N ALA A 188 -43.63 3.10 -20.92
CA ALA A 188 -44.00 3.81 -22.15
C ALA A 188 -44.00 2.88 -23.37
N LEU A 189 -42.92 2.10 -23.56
CA LEU A 189 -42.83 1.12 -24.64
C LEU A 189 -43.93 0.06 -24.57
N LYS A 190 -44.33 -0.35 -23.37
CA LYS A 190 -45.46 -1.27 -23.17
C LYS A 190 -46.77 -0.64 -23.66
N LYS A 191 -47.03 0.63 -23.31
CA LYS A 191 -48.21 1.35 -23.80
C LYS A 191 -48.19 1.50 -25.33
N ASP A 192 -47.04 1.81 -25.91
CA ASP A 192 -46.90 1.94 -27.36
C ASP A 192 -47.13 0.60 -28.07
N ALA A 193 -46.65 -0.50 -27.49
CA ALA A 193 -46.93 -1.85 -27.98
C ALA A 193 -48.43 -2.18 -27.91
N ASP A 194 -49.10 -1.88 -26.79
CA ASP A 194 -50.53 -2.08 -26.63
C ASP A 194 -51.32 -1.25 -27.68
N CYS A 195 -50.94 0.02 -27.90
CA CYS A 195 -51.50 0.87 -28.96
C CYS A 195 -51.28 0.29 -30.36
N PHE A 196 -50.10 -0.26 -30.64
CA PHE A 196 -49.82 -0.92 -31.92
C PHE A 196 -50.70 -2.15 -32.13
N PHE A 197 -50.90 -2.98 -31.10
CA PHE A 197 -51.78 -4.14 -31.19
C PHE A 197 -53.25 -3.75 -31.38
N LEU A 198 -53.72 -2.69 -30.72
CA LEU A 198 -55.07 -2.15 -30.95
C LEU A 198 -55.24 -1.66 -32.40
N ASN A 199 -54.31 -0.83 -32.90
CA ASN A 199 -54.34 -0.35 -34.27
C ASN A 199 -54.28 -1.49 -35.30
N LYS A 200 -53.48 -2.53 -35.01
CA LYS A 200 -53.42 -3.73 -35.84
C LYS A 200 -54.78 -4.43 -35.90
N ALA A 201 -55.41 -4.64 -34.74
CA ALA A 201 -56.73 -5.28 -34.69
C ALA A 201 -57.80 -4.46 -35.43
N GLU A 202 -57.77 -3.13 -35.32
CA GLU A 202 -58.67 -2.24 -36.08
C GLU A 202 -58.45 -2.34 -37.59
N LEU A 203 -57.19 -2.38 -38.04
CA LEU A 203 -56.85 -2.56 -39.45
C LEU A 203 -57.25 -3.94 -39.97
N GLU A 204 -57.06 -4.99 -39.18
CA GLU A 204 -57.52 -6.36 -39.51
C GLU A 204 -59.05 -6.40 -39.67
N ALA A 205 -59.80 -5.74 -38.78
CA ALA A 205 -61.26 -5.63 -38.90
C ALA A 205 -61.68 -4.86 -40.16
N LYS A 206 -60.99 -3.77 -40.52
CA LYS A 206 -61.25 -3.03 -41.78
C LYS A 206 -60.95 -3.87 -43.02
N VAL A 207 -59.87 -4.64 -42.99
CA VAL A 207 -59.53 -5.57 -44.09
C VAL A 207 -60.63 -6.62 -44.25
N GLU A 208 -61.14 -7.18 -43.16
CA GLU A 208 -62.22 -8.17 -43.23
C GLU A 208 -63.53 -7.57 -43.75
N SER A 209 -63.92 -6.39 -43.26
CA SER A 209 -65.09 -5.67 -43.77
C SER A 209 -64.97 -5.34 -45.27
N LEU A 210 -63.79 -4.94 -45.75
CA LEU A 210 -63.58 -4.69 -47.18
C LEU A 210 -63.62 -5.97 -48.01
N LYS A 211 -63.19 -7.12 -47.47
CA LYS A 211 -63.34 -8.41 -48.17
C LYS A 211 -64.81 -8.79 -48.28
N GLU A 212 -65.58 -8.66 -47.20
CA GLU A 212 -67.02 -8.90 -47.20
C GLU A 212 -67.73 -8.02 -48.25
N GLU A 213 -67.35 -6.75 -48.39
CA GLU A 213 -67.87 -5.86 -49.42
C GLU A 213 -67.49 -6.30 -50.85
N VAL A 214 -66.24 -6.71 -51.07
CA VAL A 214 -65.79 -7.24 -52.36
C VAL A 214 -66.53 -8.52 -52.74
N ASP A 215 -66.73 -9.43 -51.79
CA ASP A 215 -67.45 -10.68 -52.01
C ASP A 215 -68.94 -10.40 -52.29
N PHE A 216 -69.56 -9.46 -51.58
CA PHE A 216 -70.91 -9.01 -51.88
C PHE A 216 -71.03 -8.43 -53.29
N LEU A 217 -70.13 -7.54 -53.70
CA LEU A 217 -70.14 -6.96 -55.05
C LEU A 217 -69.93 -8.02 -56.13
N ARG A 218 -69.07 -9.02 -55.89
CA ARG A 218 -68.87 -10.13 -56.81
C ARG A 218 -70.15 -10.94 -57.00
N MET A 219 -70.82 -11.32 -55.90
CA MET A 219 -72.10 -12.03 -55.94
C MET A 219 -73.18 -11.20 -56.65
N LEU A 220 -73.23 -9.89 -56.41
CA LEU A 220 -74.18 -8.99 -57.05
C LEU A 220 -73.96 -8.92 -58.57
N TYR A 221 -72.72 -8.77 -59.03
CA TYR A 221 -72.41 -8.72 -60.46
C TYR A 221 -72.61 -10.06 -61.16
N GLU A 222 -72.35 -11.18 -60.50
CA GLU A 222 -72.66 -12.51 -61.04
C GLU A 222 -74.17 -12.67 -61.26
N GLU A 223 -74.99 -12.24 -60.30
CA GLU A 223 -76.46 -12.28 -60.41
C GLU A 223 -76.99 -11.31 -61.49
N GLU A 224 -76.49 -10.08 -61.54
CA GLU A 224 -76.87 -9.11 -62.57
C GLU A 224 -76.53 -9.61 -63.98
N THR A 225 -75.34 -10.21 -64.14
CA THR A 225 -74.93 -10.82 -65.41
C THR A 225 -75.88 -11.96 -65.79
N HIS A 226 -76.27 -12.80 -64.83
CA HIS A 226 -77.22 -13.89 -65.05
C HIS A 226 -78.61 -13.38 -65.46
N GLN A 227 -79.10 -12.31 -64.82
CA GLN A 227 -80.39 -11.68 -65.17
C GLN A 227 -80.36 -11.06 -66.56
N LEU A 228 -79.31 -10.31 -66.91
CA LEU A 228 -79.15 -9.73 -68.25
C LEU A 228 -79.09 -10.81 -69.32
N GLN A 229 -78.36 -11.90 -69.06
CA GLN A 229 -78.27 -13.03 -69.98
C GLN A 229 -79.64 -13.72 -70.19
N THR A 230 -80.46 -13.77 -69.14
CA THR A 230 -81.85 -14.27 -69.22
C THR A 230 -82.75 -13.32 -70.00
N GLN A 231 -82.71 -12.02 -69.72
CA GLN A 231 -83.49 -11.01 -70.45
C GLN A 231 -83.15 -10.97 -71.94
N ILE A 232 -81.87 -11.08 -72.31
CA ILE A 232 -81.43 -11.16 -73.71
C ILE A 232 -82.01 -12.42 -74.37
N SER A 233 -82.02 -13.54 -73.66
CA SER A 233 -82.60 -14.79 -74.16
C SER A 233 -84.12 -14.68 -74.37
N ASP A 234 -84.83 -13.96 -73.49
CA ASP A 234 -86.28 -13.78 -73.55
C ASP A 234 -86.76 -12.73 -74.58
N THR A 235 -85.95 -11.70 -74.84
CA THR A 235 -86.28 -10.62 -75.79
C THR A 235 -85.77 -10.85 -77.21
N GLN A 236 -85.11 -11.99 -77.48
CA GLN A 236 -84.69 -12.38 -78.81
C GLN A 236 -85.90 -12.81 -79.69
N VAL A 237 -86.74 -11.85 -80.05
CA VAL A 237 -87.68 -11.95 -81.17
C VAL A 237 -87.06 -11.17 -82.33
N VAL A 238 -86.57 -11.90 -83.33
CA VAL A 238 -86.05 -11.33 -84.57
C VAL A 238 -87.22 -10.78 -85.38
N VAL A 239 -87.50 -9.49 -85.21
CA VAL A 239 -88.47 -8.74 -86.03
C VAL A 239 -87.70 -8.04 -87.14
N GLN A 240 -87.84 -8.54 -88.36
CA GLN A 240 -87.45 -7.80 -89.57
C GLN A 240 -88.47 -6.68 -89.77
N MET A 241 -88.05 -5.45 -89.48
CA MET A 241 -88.79 -4.22 -89.79
C MET A 241 -88.23 -3.60 -91.07
N ASP A 242 -88.93 -3.81 -92.18
CA ASP A 242 -88.69 -3.09 -93.43
C ASP A 242 -89.36 -1.71 -93.36
N ASN A 243 -88.59 -0.71 -92.93
CA ASN A 243 -89.02 0.70 -92.91
C ASN A 243 -88.46 1.44 -94.14
N SER A 244 -89.18 1.38 -95.26
CA SER A 244 -88.88 2.17 -96.46
C SER A 244 -89.53 3.56 -96.35
N ARG A 245 -88.75 4.54 -95.88
CA ARG A 245 -88.95 5.95 -96.22
C ARG A 245 -87.74 6.39 -97.02
N ASP A 246 -87.96 7.06 -98.15
CA ASP A 246 -86.90 7.65 -98.96
C ASP A 246 -86.24 8.80 -98.18
N LEU A 247 -85.33 8.38 -97.30
CA LEU A 247 -84.28 9.20 -96.75
C LEU A 247 -83.18 9.27 -97.81
N ASN A 248 -82.45 10.37 -97.87
CA ASN A 248 -81.28 10.47 -98.75
C ASN A 248 -80.17 9.55 -98.19
N LEU A 249 -80.26 8.28 -98.54
CA LEU A 249 -79.52 7.18 -97.93
C LEU A 249 -78.02 7.40 -98.03
N ASP A 250 -77.56 7.96 -99.14
CA ASP A 250 -76.12 8.17 -99.37
C ASP A 250 -75.51 9.17 -98.38
N SER A 251 -76.22 10.26 -98.04
CA SER A 251 -75.75 11.25 -97.06
C SER A 251 -75.72 10.67 -95.65
N ILE A 252 -76.79 9.96 -95.25
CA ILE A 252 -76.87 9.35 -93.92
C ILE A 252 -75.86 8.22 -93.79
N ILE A 253 -75.68 7.40 -94.84
CA ILE A 253 -74.67 6.33 -94.86
C ILE A 253 -73.25 6.93 -94.78
N ALA A 254 -72.99 8.05 -95.45
CA ALA A 254 -71.69 8.74 -95.35
C ALA A 254 -71.44 9.30 -93.95
N ASP A 255 -72.42 9.97 -93.33
CA ASP A 255 -72.31 10.51 -91.97
C ASP A 255 -72.18 9.40 -90.93
N VAL A 256 -72.94 8.31 -91.07
CA VAL A 256 -72.86 7.14 -90.20
C VAL A 256 -71.50 6.45 -90.36
N LYS A 257 -70.98 6.30 -91.59
CA LYS A 257 -69.62 5.78 -91.82
C LYS A 257 -68.57 6.67 -91.17
N ALA A 258 -68.66 7.99 -91.33
CA ALA A 258 -67.73 8.93 -90.71
C ALA A 258 -67.79 8.86 -89.17
N GLN A 259 -68.98 8.73 -88.57
CA GLN A 259 -69.12 8.55 -87.12
C GLN A 259 -68.59 7.20 -86.63
N TYR A 260 -68.76 6.12 -87.40
CA TYR A 260 -68.15 4.82 -87.08
C TYR A 260 -66.64 4.86 -87.18
N GLU A 261 -66.09 5.50 -88.22
CA GLU A 261 -64.65 5.69 -88.38
C GLU A 261 -64.07 6.53 -87.24
N ASP A 262 -64.73 7.63 -86.86
CA ASP A 262 -64.30 8.48 -85.74
C ASP A 262 -64.42 7.76 -84.39
N THR A 263 -65.50 7.01 -84.16
CA THR A 263 -65.66 6.20 -82.94
C THR A 263 -64.62 5.07 -82.86
N ALA A 264 -64.32 4.41 -83.98
CA ALA A 264 -63.26 3.41 -84.06
C ALA A 264 -61.86 4.02 -83.85
N CYS A 265 -61.62 5.23 -84.37
CA CYS A 265 -60.38 5.97 -84.13
C CYS A 265 -60.23 6.39 -82.68
N ARG A 266 -61.29 6.94 -82.06
CA ARG A 266 -61.30 7.31 -80.63
C ARG A 266 -61.10 6.09 -79.73
N SER A 267 -61.81 5.00 -79.98
CA SER A 267 -61.64 3.74 -79.24
C SER A 267 -60.20 3.20 -79.33
N ARG A 268 -59.58 3.25 -80.52
CA ARG A 268 -58.17 2.86 -80.70
C ARG A 268 -57.22 3.78 -79.92
N ALA A 269 -57.42 5.09 -80.00
CA ALA A 269 -56.58 6.07 -79.30
C ALA A 269 -56.70 5.95 -77.77
N GLU A 270 -57.91 5.73 -77.26
CA GLU A 270 -58.18 5.50 -75.84
C GLU A 270 -57.54 4.21 -75.35
N ALA A 271 -57.65 3.11 -76.11
CA ALA A 271 -56.99 1.85 -75.79
C ALA A 271 -55.47 2.01 -75.76
N GLU A 272 -54.87 2.66 -76.75
CA GLU A 272 -53.43 2.93 -76.78
C GLU A 272 -52.97 3.83 -75.61
N ALA A 273 -53.73 4.88 -75.30
CA ALA A 273 -53.43 5.76 -74.17
C ALA A 273 -53.55 5.02 -72.84
N TRP A 274 -54.56 4.17 -72.70
CA TRP A 274 -54.75 3.32 -71.52
C TRP A 274 -53.59 2.33 -71.34
N TYR A 275 -53.18 1.63 -72.41
CA TYR A 275 -52.03 0.74 -72.38
C TYR A 275 -50.74 1.49 -72.04
N LYS A 276 -50.47 2.63 -72.69
CA LYS A 276 -49.30 3.47 -72.38
C LYS A 276 -49.27 3.90 -70.92
N SER A 277 -50.41 4.33 -70.37
CA SER A 277 -50.54 4.70 -68.95
C SER A 277 -50.25 3.51 -68.03
N LYS A 278 -50.82 2.33 -68.32
CA LYS A 278 -50.59 1.11 -67.54
C LYS A 278 -49.14 0.63 -67.60
N PHE A 279 -48.50 0.70 -68.76
CA PHE A 279 -47.08 0.40 -68.89
C PHE A 279 -46.21 1.36 -68.08
N GLU A 280 -46.54 2.65 -68.08
CA GLU A 280 -45.80 3.64 -67.30
C GLU A 280 -45.98 3.43 -65.79
N GLU A 281 -47.20 3.11 -65.34
CA GLU A 281 -47.49 2.76 -63.95
C GLU A 281 -46.68 1.53 -63.50
N LEU A 282 -46.66 0.48 -64.31
CA LEU A 282 -45.85 -0.72 -64.06
C LEU A 282 -44.35 -0.41 -64.05
N ARG A 283 -43.89 0.46 -64.95
CA ARG A 283 -42.48 0.89 -65.00
C ARG A 283 -42.08 1.65 -63.74
N VAL A 284 -42.91 2.60 -63.30
CA VAL A 284 -42.66 3.40 -62.10
C VAL A 284 -42.72 2.53 -60.85
N THR A 285 -43.71 1.64 -60.72
CA THR A 285 -43.81 0.73 -59.57
C THR A 285 -42.65 -0.26 -59.52
N ALA A 286 -42.22 -0.83 -60.66
CA ALA A 286 -41.03 -1.66 -60.73
C ALA A 286 -39.76 -0.88 -60.33
N GLY A 287 -39.62 0.38 -60.76
CA GLY A 287 -38.54 1.27 -60.34
C GLY A 287 -38.52 1.52 -58.83
N ARG A 288 -39.67 1.88 -58.25
CA ARG A 288 -39.83 2.07 -56.80
C ARG A 288 -39.47 0.81 -56.02
N ASN A 289 -39.94 -0.36 -56.47
CA ASN A 289 -39.62 -1.64 -55.84
C ASN A 289 -38.12 -1.96 -55.90
N ALA A 290 -37.46 -1.70 -57.03
CA ALA A 290 -36.02 -1.86 -57.18
C ALA A 290 -35.23 -0.90 -56.25
N ASP A 291 -35.72 0.33 -56.08
CA ASP A 291 -35.14 1.32 -55.18
C ASP A 291 -35.28 0.91 -53.71
N SER A 292 -36.48 0.48 -53.29
CA SER A 292 -36.72 -0.05 -51.94
C SER A 292 -35.86 -1.28 -51.65
N LEU A 293 -35.70 -2.19 -52.63
CA LEU A 293 -34.84 -3.35 -52.48
C LEU A 293 -33.35 -2.95 -52.36
N ARG A 294 -32.93 -1.93 -53.09
CA ARG A 294 -31.57 -1.39 -52.99
C ARG A 294 -31.32 -0.72 -51.64
N GLU A 295 -32.29 -0.01 -51.10
CA GLU A 295 -32.14 0.66 -49.80
C GLU A 295 -32.10 -0.35 -48.65
N THR A 296 -33.03 -1.30 -48.61
CA THR A 296 -33.01 -2.40 -47.63
C THR A 296 -31.71 -3.21 -47.70
N LYS A 297 -31.15 -3.43 -48.90
CA LYS A 297 -29.84 -4.06 -49.06
C LYS A 297 -28.70 -3.23 -48.43
N LYS A 298 -28.71 -1.90 -48.57
CA LYS A 298 -27.73 -1.03 -47.90
C LYS A 298 -27.86 -1.10 -46.39
N GLU A 299 -29.09 -1.03 -45.87
CA GLU A 299 -29.37 -1.16 -44.43
C GLU A 299 -28.86 -2.49 -43.88
N ILE A 300 -29.11 -3.60 -44.58
CA ILE A 300 -28.58 -4.92 -44.21
C ILE A 300 -27.05 -4.90 -44.16
N THR A 301 -26.37 -4.29 -45.15
CA THR A 301 -24.90 -4.20 -45.14
C THR A 301 -24.36 -3.34 -44.00
N GLU A 302 -25.05 -2.25 -43.64
CA GLU A 302 -24.65 -1.39 -42.54
C GLU A 302 -24.87 -2.05 -41.18
N LEU A 303 -26.03 -2.70 -40.98
CA LEU A 303 -26.29 -3.51 -39.80
C LEU A 303 -25.26 -4.63 -39.66
N THR A 304 -24.90 -5.30 -40.76
CA THR A 304 -23.84 -6.31 -40.76
C THR A 304 -22.49 -5.73 -40.32
N ARG A 305 -22.15 -4.52 -40.78
CA ARG A 305 -20.92 -3.81 -40.37
C ARG A 305 -20.93 -3.47 -38.87
N ILE A 306 -22.06 -2.99 -38.35
CA ILE A 306 -22.24 -2.69 -36.93
C ILE A 306 -22.10 -3.97 -36.09
N ILE A 307 -22.74 -5.07 -36.50
CA ILE A 307 -22.62 -6.37 -35.83
C ILE A 307 -21.16 -6.82 -35.79
N GLN A 308 -20.41 -6.70 -36.89
CA GLN A 308 -18.98 -7.05 -36.92
C GLN A 308 -18.14 -6.18 -35.98
N LYS A 309 -18.42 -4.88 -35.91
CA LYS A 309 -17.77 -3.94 -34.97
C LYS A 309 -18.05 -4.35 -33.51
N MET A 310 -19.31 -4.53 -33.15
CA MET A 310 -19.71 -4.95 -31.80
C MET A 310 -19.10 -6.30 -31.42
N ASN A 311 -19.07 -7.27 -32.34
CA ASN A 311 -18.38 -8.55 -32.12
C ASN A 311 -16.87 -8.40 -31.94
N GLY A 312 -16.24 -7.41 -32.57
CA GLY A 312 -14.84 -7.04 -32.34
C GLY A 312 -14.62 -6.49 -30.93
N GLU A 313 -15.48 -5.58 -30.47
CA GLU A 313 -15.43 -5.00 -29.12
C GLU A 313 -15.64 -6.06 -28.05
N VAL A 314 -16.63 -6.96 -28.23
CA VAL A 314 -16.87 -8.09 -27.32
C VAL A 314 -15.66 -9.03 -27.23
N ARG A 315 -15.01 -9.35 -28.37
CA ARG A 315 -13.79 -10.18 -28.37
C ARG A 315 -12.64 -9.49 -27.63
N SER A 316 -12.40 -8.22 -27.92
CA SER A 316 -11.36 -7.42 -27.25
C SER A 316 -11.60 -7.35 -25.72
N ALA A 317 -12.85 -7.13 -25.30
CA ALA A 317 -13.21 -7.11 -23.89
C ALA A 317 -13.02 -8.48 -23.22
N LYS A 318 -13.38 -9.58 -23.90
CA LYS A 318 -13.11 -10.96 -23.42
C LYS A 318 -11.61 -11.21 -23.26
N ASP A 319 -10.79 -10.78 -24.21
CA ASP A 319 -9.33 -10.93 -24.14
C ASP A 319 -8.74 -10.12 -22.98
N GLN A 320 -9.23 -8.90 -22.74
CA GLN A 320 -8.83 -8.09 -21.58
C GLN A 320 -9.23 -8.75 -20.26
N ARG A 321 -10.45 -9.29 -20.18
CA ARG A 321 -10.92 -10.03 -18.99
C ARG A 321 -10.02 -11.22 -18.70
N CYS A 322 -9.70 -12.04 -19.71
CA CYS A 322 -8.80 -13.19 -19.56
C CYS A 322 -7.39 -12.77 -19.10
N LYS A 323 -6.85 -11.65 -19.61
CA LYS A 323 -5.56 -11.10 -19.16
C LYS A 323 -5.60 -10.64 -17.71
N LEU A 324 -6.70 -10.04 -17.27
CA LEU A 324 -6.86 -9.62 -15.88
C LEU A 324 -7.07 -10.82 -14.94
N GLU A 325 -7.87 -11.81 -15.33
CA GLU A 325 -8.09 -13.04 -14.57
C GLU A 325 -6.77 -13.80 -14.35
N THR A 326 -5.95 -13.93 -15.39
CA THR A 326 -4.61 -14.55 -15.29
C THR A 326 -3.65 -13.74 -14.41
N ALA A 327 -3.65 -12.41 -14.52
CA ALA A 327 -2.85 -11.55 -13.64
C ALA A 327 -3.28 -11.67 -12.17
N VAL A 328 -4.59 -11.74 -11.90
CA VAL A 328 -5.14 -11.94 -10.55
C VAL A 328 -4.77 -13.32 -10.01
N ALA A 329 -4.87 -14.37 -10.81
CA ALA A 329 -4.46 -15.72 -10.42
C ALA A 329 -2.97 -15.78 -10.04
N ASN A 330 -2.10 -15.18 -10.87
CA ASN A 330 -0.66 -15.11 -10.60
C ASN A 330 -0.37 -14.31 -9.33
N ALA A 331 -1.02 -13.15 -9.13
CA ALA A 331 -0.84 -12.34 -7.92
C ALA A 331 -1.28 -13.08 -6.66
N LYS A 332 -2.41 -13.81 -6.72
CA LYS A 332 -2.89 -14.66 -5.62
C LYS A 332 -1.88 -15.77 -5.31
N GLN A 333 -1.36 -16.46 -6.32
CA GLN A 333 -0.37 -17.52 -6.14
C GLN A 333 0.92 -16.99 -5.50
N CYS A 334 1.47 -15.87 -6.01
CA CYS A 334 2.67 -15.24 -5.42
C CYS A 334 2.43 -14.76 -3.98
N GLY A 335 1.23 -14.26 -3.68
CA GLY A 335 0.84 -13.88 -2.33
C GLY A 335 0.77 -15.09 -1.40
N GLU A 336 0.18 -16.19 -1.88
CA GLU A 336 0.06 -17.44 -1.12
C GLU A 336 1.42 -18.06 -0.81
N THR A 337 2.35 -18.10 -1.77
CA THR A 337 3.71 -18.58 -1.53
C THR A 337 4.45 -17.69 -0.52
N SER A 338 4.32 -16.37 -0.62
CA SER A 338 4.93 -15.43 0.34
C SER A 338 4.41 -15.63 1.76
N ILE A 339 3.09 -15.90 1.91
CA ILE A 339 2.48 -16.19 3.22
C ILE A 339 2.98 -17.54 3.75
N LYS A 340 3.08 -18.57 2.90
CA LYS A 340 3.63 -19.88 3.29
C LYS A 340 5.07 -19.74 3.80
N ASP A 341 5.92 -19.02 3.07
CA ASP A 341 7.31 -18.79 3.47
C ASP A 341 7.42 -18.04 4.80
N ALA A 342 6.58 -17.01 5.02
CA ALA A 342 6.53 -16.27 6.28
C ALA A 342 6.07 -17.16 7.45
N LYS A 343 5.08 -18.04 7.22
CA LYS A 343 4.62 -19.01 8.21
C LYS A 343 5.70 -20.04 8.57
N CYS A 344 6.44 -20.55 7.58
CA CYS A 344 7.57 -21.46 7.81
C CYS A 344 8.63 -20.77 8.69
N LYS A 345 9.06 -19.55 8.35
CA LYS A 345 10.01 -18.78 9.15
C LYS A 345 9.53 -18.51 10.57
N LEU A 346 8.25 -18.21 10.73
CA LEU A 346 7.64 -18.03 12.04
C LEU A 346 7.73 -19.32 12.86
N SER A 347 7.37 -20.46 12.28
CA SER A 347 7.47 -21.76 12.96
C SER A 347 8.91 -22.14 13.32
N GLU A 348 9.88 -21.84 12.47
CA GLU A 348 11.31 -22.04 12.73
C GLU A 348 11.77 -21.20 13.93
N LEU A 349 11.38 -19.92 13.98
CA LEU A 349 11.71 -19.02 15.09
C LEU A 349 11.01 -19.43 16.39
N GLU A 350 9.78 -19.92 16.34
CA GLU A 350 9.09 -20.47 17.50
C GLU A 350 9.80 -21.70 18.06
N ILE A 351 10.25 -22.61 17.19
CA ILE A 351 11.04 -23.78 17.60
C ILE A 351 12.36 -23.35 18.25
N ALA A 352 13.10 -22.42 17.62
CA ALA A 352 14.34 -21.90 18.18
C ALA A 352 14.13 -21.20 19.54
N LEU A 353 13.02 -20.46 19.69
CA LEU A 353 12.65 -19.86 20.97
C LEU A 353 12.36 -20.91 22.05
N GLN A 354 11.67 -22.00 21.71
CA GLN A 354 11.43 -23.08 22.65
C GLN A 354 12.72 -23.81 23.04
N GLN A 355 13.62 -24.05 22.08
CA GLN A 355 14.94 -24.63 22.33
C GLN A 355 15.77 -23.77 23.29
N THR A 356 15.87 -22.46 23.03
CA THR A 356 16.62 -21.54 23.92
C THR A 356 16.02 -21.43 25.32
N LYS A 357 14.69 -21.49 25.46
CA LYS A 357 14.03 -21.60 26.77
C LYS A 357 14.40 -22.90 27.50
N ALA A 358 14.41 -24.03 26.79
CA ALA A 358 14.80 -25.32 27.34
C ALA A 358 16.28 -25.33 27.77
N ASP A 359 17.17 -24.73 26.98
CA ASP A 359 18.59 -24.56 27.31
C ASP A 359 18.80 -23.68 28.53
N LEU A 360 18.07 -22.55 28.64
CA LEU A 360 18.12 -21.70 29.83
C LEU A 360 17.67 -22.49 31.08
N ALA A 361 16.58 -23.25 30.98
CA ALA A 361 16.10 -24.09 32.07
C ALA A 361 17.10 -25.20 32.45
N ARG A 362 17.85 -25.73 31.48
CA ARG A 362 18.96 -26.67 31.72
C ARG A 362 20.13 -25.99 32.44
N HIS A 363 20.58 -24.83 31.97
CA HIS A 363 21.67 -24.08 32.61
C HIS A 363 21.34 -23.62 34.04
N LEU A 364 20.09 -23.25 34.31
CA LEU A 364 19.66 -22.91 35.68
C LEU A 364 19.74 -24.12 36.62
N ARG A 365 19.43 -25.33 36.13
CA ARG A 365 19.59 -26.57 36.91
C ARG A 365 21.07 -26.88 37.15
N GLU A 366 21.90 -26.83 36.11
CA GLU A 366 23.36 -27.02 36.22
C GLU A 366 24.00 -26.02 37.20
N TYR A 367 23.57 -24.75 37.17
CA TYR A 367 24.05 -23.73 38.10
C TYR A 367 23.63 -24.01 39.54
N GLN A 368 22.39 -24.47 39.77
CA GLN A 368 21.92 -24.85 41.09
C GLN A 368 22.70 -26.06 41.64
N GLU A 369 22.98 -27.06 40.80
CA GLU A 369 23.82 -28.22 41.17
C GLU A 369 25.24 -27.78 41.53
N LEU A 370 25.86 -26.90 40.73
CA LEU A 370 27.19 -26.36 41.02
C LEU A 370 27.21 -25.53 42.31
N MET A 371 26.18 -24.73 42.57
CA MET A 371 26.01 -24.00 43.83
C MET A 371 25.93 -24.95 45.02
N ASN A 372 25.17 -26.05 44.90
CA ASN A 372 25.07 -27.06 45.95
C ASN A 372 26.44 -27.70 46.24
N VAL A 373 27.23 -28.03 45.21
CA VAL A 373 28.61 -28.52 45.37
C VAL A 373 29.50 -27.48 46.05
N LYS A 374 29.41 -26.21 45.65
CA LYS A 374 30.18 -25.12 46.27
C LYS A 374 29.85 -24.99 47.76
N LEU A 375 28.57 -25.04 48.13
CA LEU A 375 28.16 -25.00 49.53
C LEU A 375 28.68 -26.21 50.32
N ALA A 376 28.67 -27.42 49.72
CA ALA A 376 29.26 -28.60 50.34
C ALA A 376 30.79 -28.42 50.56
N LEU A 377 31.51 -27.91 49.56
CA LEU A 377 32.94 -27.62 49.67
C LEU A 377 33.25 -26.53 50.71
N ASP A 378 32.43 -25.48 50.82
CA ASP A 378 32.62 -24.48 51.89
C ASP A 378 32.49 -25.12 53.27
N ILE A 379 31.51 -26.02 53.45
CA ILE A 379 31.34 -26.78 54.69
C ILE A 379 32.61 -27.60 54.95
N GLU A 380 33.10 -28.36 53.96
CA GLU A 380 34.35 -29.11 54.09
C GLU A 380 35.53 -28.22 54.47
N ILE A 381 35.75 -27.09 53.80
CA ILE A 381 36.84 -26.14 54.13
C ILE A 381 36.70 -25.62 55.56
N THR A 382 35.48 -25.24 55.98
CA THR A 382 35.27 -24.79 57.37
C THR A 382 35.54 -25.91 58.38
N THR A 383 35.22 -27.17 58.05
CA THR A 383 35.55 -28.31 58.90
C THR A 383 37.07 -28.57 58.95
N TYR A 384 37.77 -28.53 57.81
CA TYR A 384 39.23 -28.67 57.76
C TYR A 384 39.94 -27.55 58.53
N ARG A 385 39.50 -26.28 58.39
CA ARG A 385 40.05 -25.15 59.17
C ARG A 385 39.89 -25.36 60.68
N LYS A 386 38.71 -25.82 61.13
CA LYS A 386 38.47 -26.11 62.55
C LYS A 386 39.37 -27.24 63.09
N LEU A 387 39.63 -28.27 62.28
CA LEU A 387 40.54 -29.36 62.66
C LEU A 387 41.99 -28.86 62.78
N LEU A 388 42.45 -28.02 61.84
CA LEU A 388 43.78 -27.40 61.86
C LEU A 388 43.96 -26.42 63.04
N GLU A 389 42.96 -25.60 63.36
CA GLU A 389 42.94 -24.76 64.57
C GLU A 389 43.02 -25.61 65.86
N GLY A 390 42.46 -26.82 65.83
CA GLY A 390 42.56 -27.83 66.88
C GLY A 390 43.98 -28.43 67.04
N GLU A 391 44.76 -28.51 65.98
CA GLU A 391 46.17 -28.95 66.03
C GLU A 391 47.12 -27.82 66.46
N GLU A 392 46.91 -26.58 66.02
CA GLU A 392 47.71 -25.42 66.47
C GLU A 392 47.52 -25.12 67.97
N SER A 393 46.33 -25.43 68.51
CA SER A 393 46.04 -25.35 69.96
C SER A 393 46.67 -26.48 70.80
N ARG A 394 47.46 -27.38 70.19
CA ARG A 394 48.37 -28.31 70.89
C ARG A 394 49.78 -27.74 71.09
N GLY A 395 50.18 -26.72 70.32
CA GLY A 395 51.45 -26.01 70.47
C GLY A 395 51.40 -24.70 71.28
N GLY A 396 50.21 -24.08 71.39
CA GLY A 396 49.98 -22.86 72.15
C GLY A 396 48.99 -23.07 73.30
N LYS A 397 49.40 -22.72 74.52
CA LYS A 397 48.68 -22.93 75.78
C LYS A 397 47.18 -22.62 75.71
N LYS A 398 46.40 -23.61 76.17
CA LYS A 398 44.96 -23.62 76.47
C LYS A 398 44.39 -22.27 76.93
N LYS A 399 43.31 -21.83 76.28
CA LYS A 399 42.14 -21.26 76.96
C LYS A 399 40.86 -21.81 76.35
N LYS A 400 40.07 -22.45 77.21
CA LYS A 400 38.69 -22.88 76.93
C LYS A 400 37.82 -21.64 76.76
N GLN A 401 37.05 -21.60 75.69
CA GLN A 401 35.76 -20.91 75.70
C GLN A 401 34.80 -21.67 74.80
N CYS A 402 33.69 -22.12 75.39
CA CYS A 402 32.53 -22.63 74.68
C CYS A 402 32.01 -21.54 73.75
N PHE A 403 31.78 -21.88 72.48
CA PHE A 403 30.88 -21.12 71.62
C PHE A 403 29.91 -22.06 70.94
N ALA A 404 28.63 -21.75 71.16
CA ALA A 404 27.48 -22.44 70.66
C ALA A 404 27.50 -22.54 69.13
N LEU A 405 27.00 -23.67 68.63
CA LEU A 405 26.50 -23.78 67.26
C LEU A 405 25.27 -22.89 67.12
N PRO A 406 25.20 -21.96 66.15
CA PRO A 406 23.94 -21.43 65.70
C PRO A 406 23.56 -22.06 64.35
N PHE A 407 22.32 -22.51 64.32
CA PHE A 407 21.41 -22.40 63.19
C PHE A 407 21.59 -23.33 61.99
N ALA A 408 20.72 -24.35 61.99
CA ALA A 408 20.02 -24.77 60.79
C ALA A 408 19.33 -23.54 60.15
N ALA A 409 19.92 -23.02 59.07
CA ALA A 409 19.17 -22.29 58.07
C ALA A 409 18.80 -23.30 56.97
N VAL A 410 17.66 -23.96 57.19
CA VAL A 410 16.90 -24.57 56.10
C VAL A 410 16.48 -23.44 55.18
N CYS A 411 17.27 -23.16 54.14
CA CYS A 411 16.78 -22.40 53.00
C CYS A 411 15.71 -23.26 52.33
N HIS A 412 14.45 -22.95 52.64
CA HIS A 412 13.32 -23.41 51.88
C HIS A 412 13.57 -23.04 50.41
N SER A 413 13.63 -24.06 49.57
CA SER A 413 13.36 -23.93 48.16
C SER A 413 11.96 -23.32 48.01
N GLN A 414 11.87 -22.04 47.67
CA GLN A 414 10.63 -21.45 47.19
C GLN A 414 10.45 -21.89 45.73
N GLY A 415 10.14 -23.17 45.56
CA GLY A 415 9.47 -23.69 44.38
C GLY A 415 7.97 -23.49 44.60
N GLY A 416 7.33 -22.74 43.70
CA GLY A 416 5.88 -22.60 43.73
C GLY A 416 5.37 -21.28 43.16
N LEU A 417 5.60 -21.02 41.87
CA LEU A 417 4.57 -20.32 41.10
C LEU A 417 3.97 -21.33 40.13
N ALA A 418 2.74 -21.69 40.48
CA ALA A 418 1.85 -22.55 39.76
C ALA A 418 1.68 -22.07 38.33
N TYR A 419 1.99 -22.98 37.41
CA TYR A 419 1.35 -23.01 36.12
C TYR A 419 -0.12 -23.38 36.35
N SER A 420 -1.02 -22.41 36.16
CA SER A 420 -2.41 -22.71 35.84
C SER A 420 -2.70 -22.16 34.43
N PRO A 421 -3.22 -23.00 33.52
CA PRO A 421 -3.72 -22.56 32.24
C PRO A 421 -5.17 -22.09 32.40
N GLU A 422 -5.55 -21.01 31.71
CA GLU A 422 -6.82 -20.87 30.99
C GLU A 422 -6.87 -19.52 30.25
N PRO A 423 -7.62 -19.44 29.13
CA PRO A 423 -7.34 -18.54 28.03
C PRO A 423 -8.15 -17.24 28.12
N SER A 424 -7.62 -16.17 27.54
CA SER A 424 -8.43 -15.02 27.17
C SER A 424 -7.95 -14.44 25.86
N PHE A 425 -8.82 -14.62 24.87
CA PHE A 425 -8.82 -14.06 23.54
C PHE A 425 -8.83 -12.53 23.64
N ALA A 426 -7.83 -11.86 23.07
CA ALA A 426 -7.95 -10.47 22.62
C ALA A 426 -6.89 -10.17 21.56
N GLY A 427 -7.38 -9.76 20.39
CA GLY A 427 -6.61 -9.67 19.16
C GLY A 427 -5.45 -8.67 19.19
N THR A 428 -4.44 -8.96 18.38
CA THR A 428 -3.41 -7.98 18.03
C THR A 428 -3.43 -7.78 16.52
N GLN A 429 -3.79 -6.55 16.14
CA GLN A 429 -3.61 -6.01 14.81
C GLN A 429 -2.10 -5.90 14.53
N VAL A 430 -1.65 -6.51 13.44
CA VAL A 430 -0.28 -6.34 12.94
C VAL A 430 -0.28 -5.24 11.88
N SER A 431 0.23 -4.07 12.27
CA SER A 431 0.61 -3.01 11.35
C SER A 431 1.87 -3.41 10.58
N ALA A 432 1.69 -3.77 9.30
CA ALA A 432 2.78 -4.01 8.37
C ALA A 432 3.33 -2.68 7.82
N LYS A 433 4.61 -2.41 8.11
CA LYS A 433 5.39 -1.38 7.41
C LYS A 433 5.61 -1.81 5.96
N ARG A 434 5.13 -1.00 5.03
CA ARG A 434 5.30 -1.17 3.58
C ARG A 434 6.65 -0.59 3.16
N SER A 435 7.59 -1.45 2.77
CA SER A 435 8.81 -1.05 2.07
C SER A 435 8.54 -0.94 0.56
N SER A 436 8.85 0.24 0.03
CA SER A 436 8.93 0.58 -1.38
C SER A 436 9.87 -0.34 -2.15
N CYS A 437 9.44 -0.86 -3.30
CA CYS A 437 10.32 -1.24 -4.41
C CYS A 437 9.67 -0.85 -5.74
N ARG A 438 10.43 -0.05 -6.51
CA ARG A 438 10.12 0.49 -7.84
C ARG A 438 10.22 -0.60 -8.91
N ASN A 439 9.39 -0.46 -9.94
CA ASN A 439 9.53 -1.18 -11.22
C ASN A 439 10.77 -0.76 -12.00
N GLY A 440 11.34 -1.71 -12.73
CA GLY A 440 12.45 -1.51 -13.69
C GLY A 440 12.66 -2.70 -14.64
N SER A 441 11.74 -2.85 -15.60
CA SER A 441 11.97 -3.03 -17.05
C SER A 441 12.97 -4.05 -17.66
N VAL A 442 12.42 -4.80 -18.64
CA VAL A 442 12.99 -5.34 -19.92
C VAL A 442 13.93 -6.57 -19.87
N SER A 443 13.51 -7.69 -20.49
CA SER A 443 14.12 -8.22 -21.73
C SER A 443 13.51 -9.54 -22.23
N ARG A 444 13.51 -9.67 -23.55
CA ARG A 444 13.05 -10.78 -24.39
C ARG A 444 13.93 -12.04 -24.21
N SER A 445 13.36 -13.22 -24.37
CA SER A 445 13.82 -14.25 -25.35
C SER A 445 13.10 -15.59 -25.15
N ALA A 446 13.13 -16.38 -26.21
CA ALA A 446 12.33 -17.55 -26.52
C ALA A 446 12.64 -18.80 -25.68
N GLY A 447 11.70 -19.74 -25.65
CA GLY A 447 11.91 -21.09 -25.14
C GLY A 447 10.66 -21.96 -25.26
N VAL A 448 10.66 -22.83 -26.27
CA VAL A 448 9.69 -23.88 -26.56
C VAL A 448 9.69 -24.96 -25.46
N CYS A 449 8.52 -25.56 -25.21
CA CYS A 449 8.20 -26.93 -24.72
C CYS A 449 6.81 -26.86 -24.03
N GLY A 450 5.77 -27.65 -24.32
CA GLY A 450 5.67 -28.97 -24.92
C GLY A 450 5.23 -30.00 -23.87
N ALA A 451 3.92 -30.26 -23.74
CA ALA A 451 3.21 -31.44 -23.17
C ALA A 451 1.80 -30.97 -22.72
N ALA A 452 0.67 -31.35 -23.33
CA ALA A 452 0.07 -32.66 -23.55
C ALA A 452 -0.29 -33.42 -22.26
N VAL A 453 -1.59 -33.73 -22.14
CA VAL A 453 -2.36 -34.67 -21.27
C VAL A 453 -3.51 -33.86 -20.64
N GLY A 454 -4.80 -34.12 -20.87
CA GLY A 454 -5.47 -35.33 -21.35
C GLY A 454 -6.43 -35.81 -20.26
N CYS A 455 -7.72 -35.93 -20.63
CA CYS A 455 -8.84 -36.51 -19.87
C CYS A 455 -9.38 -35.63 -18.72
N GLY A 456 -10.67 -35.32 -18.61
CA GLY A 456 -11.87 -35.92 -19.18
C GLY A 456 -12.76 -36.34 -18.02
N GLU A 457 -13.91 -35.69 -17.83
CA GLU A 457 -15.08 -36.35 -17.25
C GLU A 457 -16.34 -35.55 -17.57
N ALA A 458 -17.21 -36.21 -18.32
CA ALA A 458 -18.55 -35.79 -18.64
C ALA A 458 -19.50 -36.38 -17.59
N VAL A 459 -20.39 -35.57 -17.03
CA VAL A 459 -21.60 -36.05 -16.38
C VAL A 459 -22.79 -35.49 -17.15
N ARG A 460 -23.43 -36.38 -17.89
CA ARG A 460 -24.78 -36.21 -18.45
C ARG A 460 -25.80 -36.62 -17.39
N SER A 461 -26.84 -35.81 -17.22
CA SER A 461 -28.14 -36.27 -16.72
C SER A 461 -29.20 -35.95 -17.77
N GLY A 462 -29.94 -36.98 -18.20
CA GLY A 462 -31.05 -36.93 -19.17
C GLY A 462 -32.23 -36.09 -18.65
N SER A 463 -32.96 -35.38 -19.50
CA SER A 463 -33.88 -35.84 -20.57
C SER A 463 -35.26 -36.24 -20.04
N THR A 464 -36.24 -35.37 -20.30
CA THR A 464 -37.63 -35.73 -20.58
C THR A 464 -38.10 -34.92 -21.81
N ARG A 465 -38.35 -35.66 -22.91
CA ARG A 465 -39.42 -35.54 -23.95
C ARG A 465 -40.38 -34.34 -23.84
N SER A 466 -41.00 -33.76 -24.87
CA SER A 466 -41.28 -34.04 -26.30
C SER A 466 -42.17 -32.84 -26.70
N SER A 467 -42.04 -32.16 -27.84
CA SER A 467 -42.75 -32.55 -29.07
C SER A 467 -42.26 -31.75 -30.29
N HIS A 468 -42.19 -32.50 -31.37
CA HIS A 468 -41.83 -32.18 -32.75
C HIS A 468 -42.88 -31.31 -33.45
N VAL A 469 -42.47 -30.26 -34.18
CA VAL A 469 -43.02 -29.94 -35.52
C VAL A 469 -41.89 -29.41 -36.40
N LYS A 470 -41.56 -30.18 -37.43
CA LYS A 470 -40.66 -29.82 -38.54
C LYS A 470 -41.57 -29.60 -39.74
N LEU A 471 -41.70 -28.36 -40.23
CA LEU A 471 -42.26 -28.14 -41.57
C LEU A 471 -41.12 -27.92 -42.54
N MET A 472 -40.92 -28.91 -43.42
CA MET A 472 -40.01 -28.83 -44.55
C MET A 472 -40.68 -28.06 -45.70
N SER A 473 -39.85 -27.30 -46.40
CA SER A 473 -40.14 -26.77 -47.73
C SER A 473 -40.43 -27.89 -48.72
N MET A 474 -41.52 -27.73 -49.48
CA MET A 474 -41.72 -28.44 -50.74
C MET A 474 -42.14 -27.41 -51.80
N THR A 475 -41.19 -27.09 -52.65
CA THR A 475 -41.40 -26.59 -54.00
C THR A 475 -42.10 -27.68 -54.82
N LYS A 476 -43.22 -27.35 -55.48
CA LYS A 476 -43.68 -28.10 -56.65
C LYS A 476 -44.12 -27.13 -57.74
N SER A 477 -43.28 -27.14 -58.78
CA SER A 477 -43.59 -26.81 -60.15
C SER A 477 -44.63 -27.80 -60.69
N ALA A 478 -45.64 -27.29 -61.39
CA ALA A 478 -46.36 -28.02 -62.42
C ALA A 478 -46.57 -27.07 -63.61
N ARG A 479 -45.85 -27.36 -64.70
CA ARG A 479 -46.21 -26.99 -66.07
C ARG A 479 -47.50 -27.71 -66.46
N SER A 480 -48.36 -27.07 -67.25
CA SER A 480 -48.99 -27.65 -68.45
C SER A 480 -50.02 -26.68 -69.05
N ASN A 481 -49.78 -26.25 -70.30
CA ASN A 481 -50.72 -26.03 -71.44
C ASN A 481 -52.05 -25.31 -71.15
N MET A 482 -52.46 -24.22 -71.79
CA MET A 482 -52.29 -23.68 -73.15
C MET A 482 -52.21 -22.16 -73.12
#